data_AF-A0A1B6MU63-F1
#
_entry.id   AF-A0A1B6MU63-F1
#
_cell.length_a   1.000
_cell.length_b   1.000
_cell.length_c   1.000
_cell.angle_alpha   90.00
_cell.angle_beta   90.00
_cell.angle_gamma   90.00
#
_symmetry.space_group_name_H-M   'P 1'
#
loop_
_entity.id
_entity.type
_entity.pdbx_description
1 polymer ?
#
loop_
_entity_poly.entity_id
_entity_poly.type
_entity_poly.pdbx_seq_one_letter_code
_entity_poly.pdbx_strand_id
1 'polypeptide(L)'
;DHVSASRDAANMLPMKTVCRALTCCLVHRVLTLGEPQYLVDRLPSRGEVAHRSTRQRGRLHFPRVRLEIGRKGFSYFGPKLYNDLPCSLKTFNVNSFKD
;
A
#
# COMPACT_ATOMS: atom_id res chain seq x y z
N ASP A 1 20.37 -16.00 -12.21
CA ASP A 1 19.51 -15.01 -12.91
C ASP A 1 20.41 -14.27 -13.88
N HIS A 2 20.28 -14.52 -15.19
CA HIS A 2 21.22 -14.02 -16.21
C HIS A 2 20.83 -12.64 -16.76
N VAL A 3 19.69 -12.10 -16.34
CA VAL A 3 19.14 -10.83 -16.85
C VAL A 3 19.38 -9.67 -15.88
N SER A 4 19.81 -9.96 -14.65
CA SER A 4 20.02 -8.96 -13.60
C SER A 4 21.10 -7.93 -13.98
N ALA A 5 22.23 -8.40 -14.53
CA ALA A 5 23.34 -7.53 -14.96
C ALA A 5 22.91 -6.53 -16.05
N SER A 6 22.09 -6.97 -17.01
CA SER A 6 21.55 -6.10 -18.07
C SER A 6 20.55 -5.07 -17.53
N ARG A 7 19.77 -5.41 -16.50
CA ARG A 7 18.86 -4.47 -15.83
C ARG A 7 19.62 -3.41 -15.04
N ASP A 8 20.65 -3.82 -14.32
CA ASP A 8 21.48 -2.92 -13.53
C ASP A 8 22.22 -1.95 -14.45
N ALA A 9 22.78 -2.43 -15.57
CA ALA A 9 23.39 -1.59 -16.60
C ALA A 9 22.39 -0.59 -17.23
N ALA A 10 21.10 -0.96 -17.31
CA ALA A 10 20.04 -0.10 -17.81
C ALA A 10 19.44 0.84 -16.74
N ASN A 11 19.99 0.91 -15.52
CA ASN A 11 19.45 1.67 -14.37
C ASN A 11 17.96 1.36 -14.08
N MET A 12 17.52 0.14 -14.38
CA MET A 12 16.14 -0.25 -14.14
C MET A 12 15.91 -0.56 -12.66
N LEU A 13 14.81 -0.04 -12.12
CA LEU A 13 14.41 -0.38 -10.76
C LEU A 13 14.13 -1.89 -10.64
N PRO A 14 14.56 -2.54 -9.54
CA PRO A 14 14.20 -3.92 -9.27
C PRO A 14 12.67 -4.09 -9.29
N MET A 15 12.18 -5.17 -9.89
CA MET A 15 10.73 -5.43 -10.00
C MET A 15 10.02 -5.38 -8.64
N LYS A 16 10.69 -5.84 -7.58
CA LYS A 16 10.18 -5.74 -6.20
C LYS A 16 9.87 -4.30 -5.80
N THR A 17 10.72 -3.34 -6.16
CA THR A 17 10.53 -1.92 -5.89
C THR A 17 9.37 -1.36 -6.71
N VAL A 18 9.31 -1.70 -7.99
CA VAL A 18 8.22 -1.29 -8.89
C VAL A 18 6.87 -1.80 -8.35
N CYS A 19 6.75 -3.07 -8.00
CA CYS A 19 5.52 -3.65 -7.44
C CYS A 19 5.11 -2.96 -6.14
N ARG A 20 6.06 -2.61 -5.27
CA ARG A 20 5.78 -1.87 -4.02
C ARG A 20 5.21 -0.49 -4.32
N ALA A 21 5.83 0.26 -5.22
CA ALA A 21 5.36 1.59 -5.63
C ALA A 21 3.95 1.52 -6.24
N LEU A 22 3.73 0.63 -7.19
CA LEU A 22 2.42 0.43 -7.84
C LEU A 22 1.34 0.03 -6.83
N THR A 23 1.67 -0.85 -5.88
CA THR A 23 0.73 -1.24 -4.82
C THR A 23 0.36 -0.04 -3.95
N CYS A 24 1.33 0.78 -3.54
CA CYS A 24 1.06 1.98 -2.76
C CYS A 24 0.18 2.96 -3.52
N CYS A 25 0.45 3.19 -4.80
CA CYS A 25 -0.38 4.03 -5.67
C CYS A 25 -1.80 3.47 -5.82
N LEU A 26 -1.95 2.15 -5.99
CA LEU A 26 -3.25 1.50 -6.06
C LEU A 26 -4.04 1.73 -4.77
N VAL A 27 -3.45 1.43 -3.61
CA VAL A 27 -4.10 1.65 -2.30
C VAL A 27 -4.47 3.12 -2.12
N HIS A 28 -3.57 4.05 -2.44
CA HIS A 28 -3.84 5.48 -2.36
C HIS A 28 -5.03 5.89 -3.22
N ARG A 29 -5.07 5.45 -4.48
CA ARG A 29 -6.18 5.72 -5.41
C ARG A 29 -7.49 5.15 -4.91
N VAL A 30 -7.50 3.90 -4.45
CA VAL A 30 -8.70 3.25 -3.90
C VAL A 30 -9.26 4.04 -2.72
N LEU A 31 -8.40 4.51 -1.82
CA LEU A 31 -8.83 5.30 -0.65
C LEU A 31 -9.29 6.72 -1.02
N THR A 32 -8.68 7.31 -2.05
CA THR A 32 -8.98 8.69 -2.46
C THR A 32 -10.24 8.77 -3.31
N LEU A 33 -10.44 7.79 -4.19
CA LEU A 33 -11.57 7.75 -5.13
C LEU A 33 -12.75 6.95 -4.59
N GLY A 34 -12.54 6.08 -3.60
CA GLY A 34 -13.58 5.17 -3.10
C GLY A 34 -13.92 4.05 -4.09
N GLU A 35 -13.03 3.73 -5.03
CA GLU A 35 -13.29 2.74 -6.09
C GLU A 35 -12.03 1.97 -6.49
N PRO A 36 -12.16 0.72 -6.98
CA PRO A 36 -13.40 -0.06 -7.07
C PRO A 36 -13.83 -0.61 -5.70
N GLN A 37 -15.15 -0.75 -5.49
CA GLN A 37 -15.74 -1.10 -4.18
C GLN A 37 -15.13 -2.37 -3.56
N TYR A 38 -14.91 -3.43 -4.35
CA TYR A 38 -14.34 -4.69 -3.85
C TYR A 38 -12.93 -4.55 -3.26
N LEU A 39 -12.18 -3.50 -3.63
CA LEU A 39 -10.89 -3.15 -3.02
C LEU A 39 -11.07 -2.27 -1.80
N VAL A 40 -12.02 -1.33 -1.82
CA VAL A 40 -12.37 -0.50 -0.66
C VAL A 40 -12.75 -1.39 0.53
N ASP A 41 -13.61 -2.38 0.29
CA ASP A 41 -14.07 -3.33 1.33
C ASP A 41 -12.91 -4.15 1.93
N ARG A 42 -11.79 -4.26 1.20
CA ARG A 42 -10.58 -4.96 1.65
C ARG A 42 -9.58 -4.07 2.40
N LEU A 43 -9.86 -2.76 2.51
CA LEU A 43 -8.98 -1.77 3.12
C LEU A 43 -9.67 -1.02 4.29
N PRO A 44 -10.31 -1.72 5.24
CA PRO A 44 -10.96 -1.03 6.35
C PRO A 44 -9.94 -0.33 7.24
N SER A 45 -10.32 0.78 7.87
CA SER A 45 -9.52 1.41 8.90
C SER A 45 -9.52 0.58 10.18
N ARG A 46 -8.50 0.75 11.03
CA ARG A 46 -8.49 0.10 12.36
C ARG A 46 -9.65 0.56 13.22
N GLY A 47 -10.17 1.77 13.00
CA GLY A 47 -11.35 2.29 13.68
C GLY A 47 -12.66 1.60 13.32
N GLU A 48 -12.78 1.12 12.09
CA GLU A 48 -13.97 0.38 11.65
C GLU A 48 -14.01 -1.04 12.25
N VAL A 49 -12.84 -1.64 12.47
CA VAL A 49 -12.74 -3.03 12.96
C VAL A 49 -12.64 -3.11 14.49
N ALA A 50 -11.96 -2.15 15.12
CA ALA A 50 -11.70 -2.20 16.55
C ALA A 50 -12.87 -1.63 17.36
N HIS A 51 -13.24 -2.35 18.43
CA HIS A 51 -14.23 -1.86 19.40
C HIS A 51 -13.68 -0.75 20.30
N ARG A 52 -12.35 -0.56 20.33
CA ARG A 52 -11.66 0.45 21.15
C ARG A 52 -11.00 1.49 20.26
N SER A 53 -11.21 2.77 20.58
CA SER A 53 -10.51 3.87 19.93
C SER A 53 -9.06 3.93 20.41
N THR A 54 -8.10 3.87 19.49
CA THR A 54 -6.66 3.98 19.77
C THR A 54 -6.05 5.10 18.94
N ARG A 55 -4.85 5.57 19.30
CA ARG A 55 -4.09 6.54 18.50
C ARG A 55 -3.83 6.08 17.06
N GLN A 56 -3.98 4.79 16.77
CA GLN A 56 -3.76 4.17 15.46
C GLN A 56 -5.06 3.98 14.67
N ARG A 57 -6.18 4.57 15.10
CA ARG A 57 -7.52 4.42 14.50
C ARG A 57 -7.54 4.70 12.99
N GLY A 58 -6.81 5.72 12.54
CA GLY A 58 -6.75 6.13 11.13
C GLY A 58 -5.83 5.29 10.24
N ARG A 59 -5.12 4.29 10.78
CA ARG A 59 -4.31 3.38 9.97
C ARG A 59 -5.17 2.28 9.37
N LEU A 60 -4.78 1.80 8.20
CA LEU A 60 -5.44 0.65 7.58
C LEU A 60 -5.28 -0.59 8.46
N HIS A 61 -6.35 -1.35 8.59
CA HIS A 61 -6.33 -2.65 9.21
C HIS A 61 -5.70 -3.68 8.25
N PHE A 62 -5.06 -4.68 8.83
CA PHE A 62 -4.65 -5.89 8.13
C PHE A 62 -4.80 -7.08 9.09
N PRO A 63 -5.18 -8.25 8.59
CA PRO A 63 -5.45 -9.41 9.42
C PRO A 63 -4.17 -9.96 10.06
N ARG A 64 -4.34 -10.63 11.20
CA ARG A 64 -3.25 -11.44 11.79
C ARG A 64 -3.15 -12.75 11.01
N VAL A 65 -2.11 -12.88 10.21
CA VAL A 65 -1.83 -14.09 9.40
C VAL A 65 -0.58 -14.79 9.93
N ARG A 66 -0.65 -16.11 10.07
CA ARG A 66 0.49 -16.94 10.51
C ARG A 66 1.30 -17.48 9.34
N LEU A 67 0.65 -17.76 8.22
CA LEU A 67 1.26 -18.36 7.03
C LEU A 67 1.75 -17.29 6.05
N GLU A 68 2.86 -17.56 5.37
CA GLU A 68 3.42 -16.68 4.33
C GLU A 68 2.45 -16.45 3.17
N ILE A 69 1.64 -17.44 2.80
CA ILE A 69 0.61 -17.27 1.77
C ILE A 69 -0.41 -16.20 2.15
N GLY A 70 -0.78 -16.12 3.44
CA GLY A 70 -1.66 -15.07 3.94
C GLY A 70 -1.01 -13.70 3.90
N ARG A 71 0.32 -13.63 4.15
CA ARG A 71 1.08 -12.37 4.04
C ARG A 71 1.19 -11.86 2.60
N LYS A 72 1.07 -12.76 1.61
CA LYS A 72 1.02 -12.42 0.18
C LYS A 72 -0.37 -11.96 -0.30
N GLY A 73 -1.41 -12.04 0.54
CA GLY A 73 -2.74 -11.55 0.21
C GLY A 73 -2.83 -10.02 0.25
N PHE A 74 -3.60 -9.42 -0.67
CA PHE A 74 -3.74 -7.96 -0.81
C PHE A 74 -4.14 -7.26 0.48
N SER A 75 -5.13 -7.81 1.20
CA SER A 75 -5.62 -7.30 2.49
C SER A 75 -4.56 -7.30 3.59
N TYR A 76 -3.42 -7.97 3.40
CA TYR A 76 -2.28 -7.89 4.29
C TYR A 76 -1.20 -6.95 3.75
N PHE A 77 -0.62 -7.26 2.58
CA PHE A 77 0.56 -6.52 2.11
C PHE A 77 0.25 -5.10 1.68
N GLY A 78 -0.93 -4.84 1.09
CA GLY A 78 -1.34 -3.50 0.65
C GLY A 78 -1.43 -2.51 1.82
N PRO A 79 -2.30 -2.78 2.81
CA PRO A 79 -2.38 -1.98 4.03
C PRO A 79 -1.05 -1.83 4.75
N LYS A 80 -0.24 -2.90 4.83
CA LYS A 80 1.08 -2.86 5.47
C LYS A 80 2.00 -1.86 4.76
N LEU A 81 2.19 -2.01 3.46
CA LEU A 81 3.05 -1.12 2.67
C LEU A 81 2.58 0.34 2.75
N TYR A 82 1.27 0.58 2.63
CA TYR A 82 0.74 1.93 2.69
C TYR A 82 0.87 2.53 4.10
N ASN A 83 0.65 1.76 5.15
CA ASN A 83 0.83 2.21 6.53
C ASN A 83 2.29 2.57 6.87
N ASP A 84 3.26 1.95 6.20
CA ASP A 84 4.69 2.22 6.37
C ASP A 84 5.15 3.49 5.64
N LEU A 85 4.32 4.05 4.74
CA LEU A 85 4.63 5.33 4.09
C LEU A 85 4.58 6.49 5.10
N PRO A 86 5.50 7.47 4.98
CA PRO A 86 5.39 8.76 5.67
C PRO A 86 4.02 9.40 5.46
N CYS A 87 3.49 10.05 6.51
CA CYS A 87 2.20 10.72 6.41
C CYS A 87 2.18 11.80 5.33
N SER A 88 3.31 12.51 5.13
CA SER A 88 3.45 13.52 4.07
C SER A 88 3.11 12.96 2.69
N LEU A 89 3.60 11.76 2.35
CA LEU A 89 3.35 11.09 1.07
C LEU A 89 1.87 10.75 0.82
N LYS A 90 1.07 10.62 1.88
CA LYS A 90 -0.36 10.30 1.78
C LYS A 90 -1.23 11.53 1.56
N THR A 91 -0.70 12.71 1.87
CA THR A 91 -1.42 13.99 1.81
C THR A 91 -1.03 14.85 0.61
N PHE A 92 -0.03 14.46 -0.18
CA PHE A 92 0.31 15.19 -1.40
C PHE A 92 -0.83 15.13 -2.42
N ASN A 93 -1.21 16.29 -2.92
CA ASN A 93 -2.10 16.42 -4.05
C ASN A 93 -1.26 16.44 -5.33
N VAL A 94 -1.74 15.81 -6.40
CA VAL A 94 -1.11 15.86 -7.74
C VAL A 94 -0.99 17.31 -8.23
N ASN A 95 -1.91 18.19 -7.81
CA ASN A 95 -1.85 19.63 -8.12
C ASN A 95 -0.67 20.36 -7.48
N SER A 96 -0.02 19.79 -6.47
CA SER A 96 1.15 20.37 -5.80
C SER A 96 2.46 20.19 -6.57
N PHE A 97 2.45 19.46 -7.70
CA PHE A 97 3.62 19.27 -8.57
C PHE A 97 3.65 20.22 -9.78
N LYS A 98 2.71 21.17 -9.85
CA LYS A 98 2.73 22.24 -10.84
C LYS A 98 3.59 23.38 -10.29
N ASP A 99 4.90 23.27 -10.51
CA ASP A 99 5.86 24.39 -10.51
C ASP A 99 6.51 24.46 -11.90
#